data_AF-A0A2G9RZ13-F1
#
_entry.id   AF-A0A2G9RZ13-F1
#
_cell.length_a   1.000
_cell.length_b   1.000
_cell.length_c   1.000
_cell.angle_alpha   90.00
_cell.angle_beta   90.00
_cell.angle_gamma   90.00
#
_symmetry.space_group_name_H-M   'P 1'
#
loop_
_entity.id
_entity.type
_entity.pdbx_description
1 polymer ?
#
loop_
_entity_poly.entity_id
_entity_poly.type
_entity_poly.pdbx_seq_one_letter_code
_entity_poly.pdbx_strand_id
1 'polypeptide(L)'
;MLDRNKRIKPRPERFQNCKDYFDLVITCEERVYDQVVEDLNSREQETCQPVHVINVDIQDNHEEATLGAFLICELCQCVSLYILIWCTVAHFIKCRNGIYTWLPSFISQAALKF
;
A
#
# COMPACT_ATOMS: atom_id res chain seq x y z
N MET A 1 -3.38 -24.47 -3.25
CA MET A 1 -3.01 -23.09 -3.66
C MET A 1 -3.75 -22.66 -4.92
N LEU A 2 -3.58 -23.33 -6.07
CA LEU A 2 -4.17 -22.89 -7.36
C LEU A 2 -5.71 -22.93 -7.40
N ASP A 3 -6.35 -23.93 -6.80
CA ASP A 3 -7.83 -24.02 -6.81
C ASP A 3 -8.49 -22.94 -5.95
N ARG A 4 -7.82 -22.48 -4.88
CA ARG A 4 -8.26 -21.30 -4.11
C ARG A 4 -8.21 -20.06 -4.99
N ASN A 5 -7.10 -19.85 -5.69
CA ASN A 5 -6.88 -18.66 -6.53
C ASN A 5 -7.91 -18.59 -7.68
N LYS A 6 -8.23 -19.73 -8.31
CA LYS A 6 -9.26 -19.82 -9.36
C LYS A 6 -10.66 -19.41 -8.90
N ARG A 7 -10.98 -19.56 -7.60
CA ARG A 7 -12.25 -19.11 -7.02
C ARG A 7 -12.30 -17.59 -6.81
N ILE A 8 -11.15 -16.94 -6.67
CA ILE A 8 -11.03 -15.49 -6.43
C ILE A 8 -10.96 -14.74 -7.75
N LYS A 9 -10.09 -15.18 -8.67
CA LYS A 9 -9.90 -14.52 -9.97
C LYS A 9 -9.48 -15.49 -11.08
N PRO A 10 -9.79 -15.18 -12.36
CA PRO A 10 -9.57 -16.13 -13.46
C PRO A 10 -8.08 -16.34 -13.79
N ARG A 11 -7.23 -15.32 -13.60
CA ARG A 11 -5.79 -15.38 -13.89
C ARG A 11 -4.99 -14.41 -13.00
N PRO A 12 -3.69 -14.62 -12.79
CA PRO A 12 -2.81 -13.62 -12.20
C PRO A 12 -2.69 -12.38 -13.10
N GLU A 13 -2.45 -11.24 -12.48
CA GLU A 13 -2.36 -9.93 -13.15
C GLU A 13 -1.03 -9.27 -12.75
N ARG A 14 -0.47 -8.50 -13.67
CA ARG A 14 0.75 -7.71 -13.42
C ARG A 14 0.34 -6.27 -13.11
N PHE A 15 0.87 -5.72 -12.02
CA PHE A 15 0.56 -4.36 -11.57
C PHE A 15 0.93 -3.31 -12.62
N GLN A 16 2.06 -3.49 -13.31
CA GLN A 16 2.55 -2.58 -14.36
C GLN A 16 1.62 -2.45 -15.57
N ASN A 17 0.77 -3.45 -15.80
CA ASN A 17 -0.21 -3.43 -16.89
C ASN A 17 -1.58 -2.88 -16.46
N CYS A 18 -1.79 -2.73 -15.15
CA CYS A 18 -3.02 -2.23 -14.58
C CYS A 18 -2.97 -0.69 -14.50
N LYS A 19 -4.05 -0.03 -14.94
CA LYS A 19 -4.21 1.44 -14.89
C LYS A 19 -5.31 1.87 -13.93
N ASP A 20 -5.75 0.98 -13.05
CA ASP A 20 -6.77 1.29 -12.05
C ASP A 20 -6.20 2.24 -10.98
N TYR A 21 -7.10 3.02 -10.38
CA TYR A 21 -6.77 3.96 -9.31
C TYR A 21 -6.94 3.28 -7.94
N PHE A 22 -5.98 3.50 -7.05
CA PHE A 22 -5.98 2.94 -5.70
C PHE A 22 -5.66 4.04 -4.69
N ASP A 23 -6.34 4.03 -3.54
CA ASP A 23 -6.00 4.93 -2.42
C ASP A 23 -4.82 4.37 -1.59
N LEU A 24 -4.73 3.04 -1.51
CA LEU A 24 -3.74 2.31 -0.74
C LEU A 24 -3.24 1.08 -1.52
N VAL A 25 -1.93 0.95 -1.65
CA VAL A 25 -1.24 -0.20 -2.23
C VAL A 25 -0.36 -0.83 -1.14
N ILE A 26 -0.56 -2.11 -0.90
CA ILE A 26 0.22 -2.88 0.08
C ILE A 26 1.10 -3.86 -0.67
N THR A 27 2.38 -3.85 -0.35
CA THR A 27 3.41 -4.72 -0.91
C THR A 27 3.89 -5.70 0.15
N CYS A 28 4.28 -6.90 -0.27
CA CYS A 28 4.61 -8.02 0.63
C CYS A 28 6.12 -8.25 0.79
N GLU A 29 6.95 -7.51 0.03
CA GLU A 29 8.41 -7.56 0.12
C GLU A 29 8.99 -6.24 -0.41
N GLU A 30 10.17 -5.86 0.10
CA GLU A 30 10.84 -4.60 -0.26
C GLU A 30 11.13 -4.49 -1.77
N ARG A 31 11.49 -5.61 -2.42
CA ARG A 31 11.78 -5.63 -3.86
C ARG A 31 10.55 -5.31 -4.71
N VAL A 32 9.36 -5.71 -4.26
CA VAL A 32 8.08 -5.38 -4.92
C VAL A 32 7.71 -3.93 -4.65
N TYR A 33 7.97 -3.43 -3.44
CA TYR A 33 7.78 -2.02 -3.10
C TYR A 33 8.56 -1.11 -4.06
N ASP A 34 9.85 -1.37 -4.26
CA ASP A 34 10.68 -0.59 -5.18
C ASP A 34 10.14 -0.61 -6.61
N GLN A 35 9.75 -1.79 -7.11
CA GLN A 35 9.17 -1.93 -8.45
C GLN A 35 7.85 -1.16 -8.61
N VAL A 36 7.00 -1.16 -7.58
CA VAL A 36 5.73 -0.43 -7.59
C VAL A 36 5.96 1.07 -7.56
N VAL A 37 6.87 1.55 -6.71
CA VAL A 37 7.21 2.98 -6.61
C VAL A 37 7.86 3.48 -7.89
N GLU A 38 8.77 2.72 -8.48
CA GLU A 38 9.39 3.05 -9.77
C GLU A 38 8.35 3.13 -10.89
N ASP A 39 7.47 2.13 -11.00
CA ASP A 39 6.39 2.10 -12.00
C ASP A 39 5.45 3.30 -11.83
N LEU A 40 4.98 3.59 -10.61
CA LEU A 40 4.12 4.74 -10.32
C LEU A 40 4.81 6.09 -10.63
N ASN A 41 6.11 6.22 -10.35
CA ASN A 41 6.87 7.43 -10.67
C ASN A 41 7.15 7.59 -12.18
N SER A 42 7.24 6.48 -12.92
CA SER A 42 7.48 6.50 -14.36
C SER A 42 6.23 6.86 -15.19
N ARG A 43 5.04 6.68 -14.61
CA ARG A 43 3.75 6.99 -15.23
C ARG A 43 3.47 8.49 -15.22
N GLU A 44 2.87 9.00 -16.29
CA GLU A 44 2.42 10.39 -16.34
C GLU A 44 1.25 10.62 -15.38
N GLN A 45 1.34 11.68 -14.58
CA GLN A 45 0.33 12.02 -13.58
C GLN A 45 -0.83 12.81 -14.22
N GLU A 46 -1.94 12.14 -14.50
CA GLU A 46 -3.13 12.79 -15.06
C GLU A 46 -4.02 13.45 -13.98
N THR A 47 -4.30 12.74 -12.88
CA THR A 47 -5.27 13.17 -11.86
C THR A 47 -4.65 13.84 -10.64
N CYS A 48 -3.31 13.76 -10.49
CA CYS A 48 -2.57 14.23 -9.31
C CYS A 48 -3.13 13.71 -7.96
N GLN A 49 -3.87 12.59 -7.97
CA GLN A 49 -4.38 11.98 -6.75
C GLN A 49 -3.25 11.22 -6.04
N PRO A 50 -3.06 11.44 -4.72
CA PRO A 50 -2.05 10.71 -3.97
C PRO A 50 -2.48 9.25 -3.77
N VAL A 51 -1.50 8.35 -3.89
CA VAL A 51 -1.65 6.93 -3.52
C VAL A 51 -0.67 6.62 -2.40
N HIS A 52 -1.14 5.94 -1.36
CA HIS A 52 -0.29 5.48 -0.27
C HIS A 52 0.29 4.11 -0.60
N VAL A 53 1.61 3.96 -0.58
CA VAL A 53 2.26 2.66 -0.75
C VAL A 53 2.90 2.25 0.57
N ILE A 54 2.53 1.07 1.08
CA ILE A 54 3.05 0.52 2.34
C ILE A 54 3.68 -0.84 2.05
N ASN A 55 4.87 -1.07 2.59
CA ASN A 55 5.53 -2.38 2.56
C ASN A 55 5.32 -3.12 3.89
N VAL A 56 4.89 -4.36 3.80
CA VAL A 56 4.81 -5.31 4.92
C VAL A 56 5.61 -6.53 4.51
N ASP A 57 6.80 -6.72 5.09
CA ASP A 57 7.68 -7.81 4.72
C ASP A 57 7.09 -9.14 5.24
N ILE A 58 6.64 -9.99 4.31
CA ILE A 58 6.01 -11.28 4.61
C ILE A 58 6.83 -12.37 3.90
N GLN A 59 7.29 -13.35 4.66
CA GLN A 59 8.03 -14.46 4.06
C GLN A 59 7.14 -15.31 3.13
N ASP A 60 7.74 -15.81 2.04
CA ASP A 60 7.06 -16.66 1.04
C ASP A 60 6.86 -18.09 1.57
N ASN A 61 6.06 -18.20 2.63
CA ASN A 61 5.60 -19.46 3.17
C ASN A 61 4.10 -19.37 3.49
N HIS A 62 3.44 -20.52 3.58
CA HIS A 62 1.99 -20.58 3.73
C HIS A 62 1.49 -20.07 5.09
N GLU A 63 2.30 -20.22 6.13
CA GLU A 63 1.98 -19.87 7.52
C GLU A 63 2.07 -18.35 7.73
N GLU A 64 3.21 -17.76 7.39
CA GLU A 64 3.46 -16.32 7.38
C GLU A 64 2.56 -15.59 6.39
N ALA A 65 2.25 -16.15 5.22
CA ALA A 65 1.26 -15.54 4.32
C ALA A 65 -0.14 -15.46 4.96
N THR A 66 -0.49 -16.41 5.83
CA THR A 66 -1.77 -16.39 6.54
C THR A 66 -1.75 -15.35 7.66
N LEU A 67 -0.67 -15.28 8.44
CA LEU A 67 -0.49 -14.28 9.49
C LEU A 67 -0.42 -12.86 8.91
N GLY A 68 0.36 -12.67 7.85
CA GLY A 68 0.48 -11.42 7.11
C GLY A 68 -0.86 -10.98 6.51
N ALA A 69 -1.69 -11.90 6.03
CA ALA A 69 -3.04 -11.55 5.56
C ALA A 69 -3.94 -10.99 6.67
N PHE A 70 -3.84 -11.53 7.90
CA PHE A 70 -4.56 -10.97 9.05
C PHE A 70 -4.03 -9.61 9.45
N LEU A 71 -2.70 -9.44 9.51
CA LEU A 71 -2.07 -8.15 9.80
C LEU A 71 -2.46 -7.07 8.79
N ILE A 72 -2.46 -7.41 7.50
CA ILE A 72 -2.91 -6.52 6.42
C ILE A 72 -4.38 -6.16 6.59
N CYS A 73 -5.23 -7.13 6.96
CA CYS A 73 -6.64 -6.87 7.20
C CYS A 73 -6.85 -5.88 8.35
N GLU A 74 -6.15 -6.07 9.48
CA GLU A 74 -6.21 -5.15 10.62
C GLU A 74 -5.66 -3.77 10.27
N LEU A 75 -4.57 -3.69 9.51
CA LEU A 75 -4.02 -2.43 9.02
C LEU A 75 -5.01 -1.69 8.14
N CYS A 76 -5.64 -2.37 7.18
CA CYS A 76 -6.67 -1.79 6.32
C CYS A 76 -7.87 -1.29 7.12
N GLN A 77 -8.32 -2.03 8.13
CA GLN A 77 -9.40 -1.58 9.02
C GLN A 77 -9.01 -0.34 9.82
N CYS A 78 -7.80 -0.31 10.37
CA CYS A 78 -7.27 0.87 11.06
C CYS A 78 -7.22 2.08 10.13
N VAL A 79 -6.57 1.94 8.96
CA VAL A 79 -6.40 3.01 7.98
C VAL A 79 -7.74 3.50 7.43
N SER A 80 -8.72 2.62 7.23
CA SER A 80 -10.06 3.02 6.80
C SER A 80 -10.72 4.00 7.77
N LEU A 81 -10.44 3.91 9.07
CA LEU A 81 -10.94 4.87 10.07
C LEU A 81 -10.16 6.18 10.03
N TYR A 82 -8.86 6.13 9.71
CA TYR A 82 -7.99 7.31 9.62
C TYR A 82 -8.11 8.08 8.30
N ILE A 83 -8.39 7.44 7.15
CA ILE A 83 -8.55 8.12 5.85
C ILE A 83 -9.71 9.13 5.88
N LEU A 84 -10.80 8.81 6.59
CA LEU A 84 -11.89 9.77 6.82
C LEU A 84 -11.41 11.03 7.56
N ILE A 85 -10.44 10.88 8.47
CA ILE A 85 -9.85 11.99 9.23
C ILE A 85 -8.80 12.73 8.39
N TRP A 86 -7.96 12.02 7.64
CA TRP A 86 -6.88 12.59 6.82
C TRP A 86 -7.38 13.31 5.55
N CYS A 87 -8.48 12.88 4.93
CA CYS A 87 -9.12 13.65 3.84
C CYS A 87 -9.53 15.07 4.29
N THR A 88 -9.77 15.28 5.58
CA THR A 88 -10.07 16.62 6.13
C THR A 88 -8.80 17.46 6.36
N VAL A 89 -7.65 16.82 6.57
CA VAL A 89 -6.38 17.50 6.91
C VAL A 89 -5.46 17.68 5.68
N ALA A 90 -5.61 16.85 4.64
CA ALA A 90 -4.80 16.89 3.41
C ALA A 90 -5.19 18.01 2.42
N HIS A 91 -5.87 19.08 2.86
CA HIS A 91 -6.13 20.24 2.00
C HIS A 91 -4.89 21.10 1.73
N PHE A 92 -3.74 20.87 2.38
CA PHE A 92 -2.55 21.68 2.15
C PHE A 92 -1.29 20.83 2.30
N ILE A 93 -0.58 20.61 1.19
CA ILE A 93 0.85 20.91 0.98
C ILE A 93 1.28 20.22 -0.33
N LYS A 94 1.25 20.99 -1.43
CA LYS A 94 2.09 20.73 -2.60
C LYS A 94 3.43 21.41 -2.33
N CYS A 95 4.37 20.71 -1.69
CA CYS A 95 5.71 21.26 -1.49
C CYS A 95 6.59 20.94 -2.71
N ARG A 96 7.09 22.01 -3.32
CA ARG A 96 7.65 22.12 -4.67
C ARG A 96 9.00 21.40 -4.89
N ASN A 97 9.43 20.46 -4.05
CA ASN A 97 10.81 19.92 -4.10
C ASN A 97 10.96 18.45 -3.64
N GLY A 98 10.08 17.53 -4.05
CA GLY A 98 10.42 16.09 -4.06
C GLY A 98 10.85 15.46 -2.73
N ILE A 99 10.32 15.90 -1.59
CA ILE A 99 10.53 15.25 -0.30
C ILE A 99 9.16 14.88 0.28
N TYR A 100 8.88 13.58 0.34
CA TYR A 100 7.75 13.03 1.10
C TYR A 100 8.16 12.96 2.59
N THR A 101 8.04 14.05 3.33
CA THR A 101 8.19 13.97 4.79
C THR A 101 6.89 13.48 5.42
N TRP A 102 6.92 12.25 5.90
CA TRP A 102 6.05 11.74 6.95
C TRP A 102 6.20 12.59 8.22
N LEU A 103 5.08 12.95 8.86
CA LEU A 103 4.76 12.76 10.29
C LEU A 103 3.55 13.64 10.67
N PRO A 104 2.61 13.06 11.41
CA PRO A 104 2.69 13.25 12.86
C PRO A 104 2.70 11.92 13.59
N SER A 105 3.84 11.66 14.24
CA SER A 105 4.09 11.06 15.56
C SER A 105 3.42 9.74 16.00
N PHE A 106 2.41 9.22 15.32
CA PHE A 106 1.60 8.10 15.79
C PHE A 106 2.01 6.74 15.20
N ILE A 107 2.46 6.70 13.95
CA ILE A 107 2.85 5.43 13.31
C ILE A 107 4.21 4.93 13.82
N SER A 108 5.08 5.82 14.31
CA SER A 108 6.36 5.43 14.92
C SER A 108 6.21 4.59 16.20
N GLN A 109 5.04 4.59 16.86
CA GLN A 109 4.80 3.72 18.02
C GLN A 109 4.19 2.36 17.65
N ALA A 110 3.54 2.24 16.48
CA ALA A 110 2.94 0.98 16.04
C ALA A 110 3.98 0.01 15.46
N ALA A 111 5.01 0.52 14.77
CA ALA A 111 6.06 -0.30 14.15
C ALA A 111 7.14 -0.82 15.12
N LEU A 112 7.14 -0.36 16.39
CA LEU A 112 8.11 -0.77 17.42
C LEU A 112 7.53 -1.76 18.45
N LYS A 113 6.32 -2.28 18.20
CA LYS A 113 5.63 -3.20 19.11
C LYS A 113 5.12 -4.50 18.46
N PHE A 114 5.54 -4.79 17.24
CA PHE A 114 5.37 -6.11 16.62
C PHE A 114 6.71 -6.61 16.10
#